data_AF-A0A6G0WU61-F1
#
_entry.id   AF-A0A6G0WU61-F1
#
_cell.length_a   1.000
_cell.length_b   1.000
_cell.length_c   1.000
_cell.angle_alpha   90.00
_cell.angle_beta   90.00
_cell.angle_gamma   90.00
#
_symmetry.space_group_name_H-M   'P 1'
#
loop_
_entity.id
_entity.type
_entity.pdbx_description
1 polymer ?
#
loop_
_entity_poly.entity_id
_entity_poly.type
_entity_poly.pdbx_seq_one_letter_code
_entity_poly.pdbx_strand_id
1 'polypeptide(L)'
;MSTLPSLESFLTLRFDPMASSAALHVLSSPDLLRYAALFQDGLHEDMLPFSGWFVPDTNQTFDRLVNAMDLLHPFWEPTFTTWYKQFEKSRLCLLFRLLPRMRQVVALEAAVSGRIAVLQYMLAEGLLDGLSVHWNNLAAVVF
;
A
#
# COMPACT_ATOMS: atom_id res chain seq x y z
N MET A 1 -23.46 -26.93 -24.93
CA MET A 1 -22.46 -27.42 -23.96
C MET A 1 -21.09 -27.35 -24.62
N SER A 2 -20.34 -26.29 -24.35
CA SER A 2 -19.02 -26.01 -24.95
C SER A 2 -17.92 -26.57 -24.05
N THR A 3 -17.22 -27.59 -24.52
CA THR A 3 -16.03 -28.15 -23.87
C THR A 3 -14.85 -27.19 -24.04
N LEU A 4 -14.34 -26.64 -22.94
CA LEU A 4 -13.09 -25.89 -22.89
C LEU A 4 -11.93 -26.79 -23.37
N PRO A 5 -11.02 -26.29 -24.22
CA PRO A 5 -9.84 -27.05 -24.61
C PRO A 5 -8.91 -27.24 -23.40
N SER A 6 -8.39 -28.45 -23.23
CA SER A 6 -7.53 -28.80 -22.09
C SER A 6 -6.20 -28.05 -22.14
N LEU A 7 -5.62 -27.78 -20.97
CA LEU A 7 -4.32 -27.08 -20.79
C LEU A 7 -3.16 -27.72 -21.56
N GLU A 8 -3.28 -28.97 -21.99
CA GLU A 8 -2.25 -29.64 -22.80
C GLU A 8 -2.18 -29.11 -24.23
N SER A 9 -3.28 -28.55 -24.75
CA SER A 9 -3.30 -27.91 -26.07
C SER A 9 -2.58 -26.56 -26.11
N PHE A 10 -2.39 -25.92 -24.95
CA PHE A 10 -1.60 -24.68 -24.85
C PHE A 10 -0.09 -24.94 -24.73
N LEU A 11 0.31 -26.08 -24.18
CA LEU A 11 1.72 -26.46 -24.01
C LEU A 11 2.33 -27.09 -25.27
N THR A 12 1.49 -27.42 -26.27
CA THR A 12 1.91 -27.93 -27.59
C THR A 12 2.03 -26.82 -28.65
N LEU A 13 2.06 -25.55 -28.24
CA LEU A 13 2.54 -24.44 -29.07
C LEU A 13 4.07 -24.54 -29.22
N ARG A 14 4.48 -25.48 -30.08
CA ARG A 14 5.74 -25.57 -30.82
C ARG A 14 6.87 -24.69 -30.25
N PHE A 15 7.53 -25.16 -29.21
CA PHE A 15 8.83 -24.62 -28.80
C PHE A 15 9.85 -24.97 -29.90
N ASP A 16 10.09 -24.04 -30.82
CA ASP A 16 11.25 -24.12 -31.70
C ASP A 16 12.51 -24.04 -30.82
N PRO A 17 13.40 -25.05 -30.84
CA PRO A 17 14.55 -25.10 -29.93
C PRO A 17 15.54 -23.93 -30.16
N MET A 18 15.55 -23.32 -31.35
CA MET A 18 16.32 -22.11 -31.62
C MET A 18 15.68 -20.83 -31.05
N ALA A 19 14.34 -20.76 -30.97
CA ALA A 19 13.64 -19.62 -30.36
C ALA A 19 13.88 -19.54 -28.85
N SER A 20 14.02 -20.69 -28.17
CA SER A 20 14.40 -20.76 -26.76
C SER A 20 15.78 -20.17 -26.48
N SER A 21 16.74 -20.33 -27.39
CA SER A 21 18.11 -19.82 -27.23
C SER A 21 18.15 -18.30 -27.38
N ALA A 22 17.51 -17.75 -28.41
CA ALA A 22 17.43 -16.31 -28.62
C ALA A 22 16.62 -15.62 -27.51
N ALA A 23 15.49 -16.20 -27.08
CA ALA A 23 14.70 -15.68 -25.98
C ALA A 23 15.49 -15.68 -24.66
N LEU A 24 16.20 -16.78 -24.34
CA LEU A 24 17.09 -16.83 -23.16
C LEU A 24 18.21 -15.79 -23.24
N HIS A 25 18.76 -15.54 -24.43
CA HIS A 25 19.83 -14.56 -24.63
C HIS A 25 19.35 -13.11 -24.51
N VAL A 26 18.10 -12.83 -24.90
CA VAL A 26 17.44 -11.54 -24.68
C VAL A 26 17.08 -11.36 -23.22
N LEU A 27 16.53 -12.39 -22.56
CA LEU A 27 16.16 -12.35 -21.14
C LEU A 27 17.36 -12.23 -20.20
N SER A 28 18.52 -12.76 -20.59
CA SER A 28 19.79 -12.62 -19.85
C SER A 28 20.61 -11.40 -20.28
N SER A 29 20.10 -10.57 -21.20
CA SER A 29 20.76 -9.32 -21.60
C SER A 29 20.91 -8.39 -20.39
N PRO A 30 22.13 -7.91 -20.10
CA PRO A 30 22.36 -6.93 -19.03
C PRO A 30 21.52 -5.67 -19.19
N ASP A 31 21.27 -5.25 -20.43
CA ASP A 31 20.45 -4.07 -20.71
C ASP A 31 18.99 -4.33 -20.37
N LEU A 32 18.46 -5.51 -20.71
CA LEU A 32 17.09 -5.89 -20.36
C LEU A 32 16.93 -6.01 -18.84
N LEU A 33 17.89 -6.63 -18.16
CA LEU A 33 17.90 -6.71 -16.69
C LEU A 33 18.00 -5.33 -16.05
N ARG A 34 18.81 -4.43 -16.63
CA ARG A 34 18.93 -3.04 -16.17
C ARG A 34 17.63 -2.28 -16.38
N TYR A 35 16.99 -2.41 -17.53
CA TYR A 35 15.70 -1.78 -17.79
C TYR A 35 14.60 -2.40 -16.91
N ALA A 36 14.54 -3.71 -16.73
CA ALA A 36 13.59 -4.37 -15.83
C ALA A 36 13.77 -3.93 -14.37
N ALA A 37 15.02 -3.76 -13.91
CA ALA A 37 15.32 -3.22 -12.59
C ALA A 37 14.95 -1.74 -12.46
N LEU A 38 15.13 -0.94 -13.53
CA LEU A 38 14.71 0.47 -13.58
C LEU A 38 13.20 0.64 -13.72
N PHE A 39 12.49 -0.35 -14.30
CA PHE A 39 11.05 -0.32 -14.56
C PHE A 39 10.21 -0.87 -13.40
N GLN A 40 10.80 -1.13 -12.24
CA GLN A 40 10.00 -1.42 -11.05
C GLN A 40 9.39 -0.11 -10.52
N ASP A 41 8.33 0.37 -11.18
CA ASP A 41 7.28 1.21 -10.59
C ASP A 41 6.48 0.39 -9.56
N GLY A 42 7.22 -0.28 -8.68
CA GLY A 42 6.73 -1.22 -7.69
C GLY A 42 6.58 -0.53 -6.33
N LEU A 43 5.69 -1.07 -5.53
CA LEU A 43 5.62 -0.71 -4.13
C LEU A 43 6.85 -1.28 -3.41
N HIS A 44 7.49 -0.49 -2.54
CA HIS A 44 8.57 -1.04 -1.72
C HIS A 44 8.08 -2.20 -0.86
N GLU A 45 8.94 -3.18 -0.60
CA GLU A 45 8.59 -4.39 0.15
C GLU A 45 8.03 -4.07 1.54
N ASP A 46 8.57 -3.05 2.21
CA ASP A 46 8.09 -2.56 3.50
C ASP A 46 6.67 -1.97 3.46
N MET A 47 6.19 -1.64 2.26
CA MET A 47 4.88 -1.04 2.05
C MET A 47 3.84 -2.04 1.55
N LEU A 48 4.25 -3.24 1.12
CA LEU A 48 3.35 -4.30 0.65
C LEU A 48 2.21 -4.63 1.63
N PRO A 49 2.43 -4.68 2.96
CA PRO A 49 1.35 -4.92 3.92
C PRO A 49 0.21 -3.90 3.84
N PHE A 50 0.51 -2.68 3.39
CA PHE A 50 -0.45 -1.57 3.30
C PHE A 50 -1.20 -1.53 1.96
N SER A 51 -0.81 -2.35 0.98
CA SER A 51 -1.38 -2.34 -0.37
C SER A 51 -2.87 -2.72 -0.43
N GLY A 52 -3.39 -3.43 0.57
CA GLY A 52 -4.81 -3.79 0.68
C GLY A 52 -5.61 -2.86 1.57
N TRP A 53 -4.97 -1.92 2.26
CA TRP A 53 -5.64 -1.14 3.30
C TRP A 53 -6.34 0.07 2.71
N PHE A 54 -7.57 0.28 3.16
CA PHE A 54 -8.37 1.43 2.82
C PHE A 54 -9.24 1.79 4.03
N VAL A 55 -9.45 3.07 4.25
CA VAL A 55 -10.56 3.53 5.08
C VAL A 55 -11.79 3.49 4.17
N PRO A 56 -12.89 2.82 4.57
CA PRO A 56 -14.16 2.92 3.85
C PRO A 56 -14.51 4.40 3.67
N ASP A 57 -15.07 4.77 2.51
CA ASP A 57 -15.45 6.16 2.26
C ASP A 57 -16.55 6.59 3.25
N THR A 58 -16.15 7.19 4.37
CA THR A 58 -17.03 7.60 5.45
C THR A 58 -17.60 8.98 5.12
N ASN A 59 -18.39 9.05 4.05
CA ASN A 59 -19.46 10.04 3.91
C ASN A 59 -20.65 9.72 4.84
N GLN A 60 -20.45 8.82 5.80
CA GLN A 60 -21.47 8.30 6.71
C GLN A 60 -21.02 8.56 8.15
N THR A 61 -22.01 8.77 9.01
CA THR A 61 -21.94 9.20 10.42
C THR A 61 -20.71 8.73 11.20
N PHE A 62 -20.23 9.59 12.09
CA PHE A 62 -19.11 9.35 13.02
C PHE A 62 -19.15 7.96 13.68
N ASP A 63 -20.33 7.48 14.07
CA ASP A 63 -20.50 6.15 14.68
C ASP A 63 -20.03 4.99 13.78
N ARG A 64 -20.18 5.11 12.44
CA ARG A 64 -19.69 4.08 11.50
C ARG A 64 -18.18 4.10 11.37
N LEU A 65 -17.57 5.28 11.46
CA LEU A 65 -16.11 5.42 11.52
C LEU A 65 -15.57 4.73 12.78
N VAL A 66 -16.18 4.99 13.95
CA VAL A 66 -15.79 4.37 15.22
C VAL A 66 -15.89 2.85 15.18
N ASN A 67 -17.01 2.32 14.69
CA ASN A 67 -17.16 0.87 14.55
C ASN A 67 -16.16 0.25 13.56
N ALA A 68 -15.82 0.94 12.47
CA ALA A 68 -14.78 0.50 11.55
C ALA A 68 -13.39 0.53 12.21
N MET A 69 -13.12 1.50 13.09
CA MET A 69 -11.87 1.57 13.84
C MET A 69 -11.71 0.37 14.78
N ASP A 70 -12.74 0.03 15.55
CA ASP A 70 -12.67 -1.11 16.49
C ASP A 70 -12.38 -2.44 15.78
N LEU A 71 -12.90 -2.60 14.56
CA LEU A 71 -12.65 -3.79 13.75
C LEU A 71 -11.24 -3.83 13.14
N LEU A 72 -10.68 -2.66 12.79
CA LEU A 72 -9.39 -2.57 12.07
C LEU A 72 -8.19 -2.41 13.01
N HIS A 73 -8.40 -1.86 14.22
CA HIS A 73 -7.36 -1.60 15.20
C HIS A 73 -6.48 -2.84 15.52
N PRO A 74 -7.03 -4.05 15.74
CA PRO A 74 -6.21 -5.24 16.02
C PRO A 74 -5.28 -5.64 14.87
N PHE A 75 -5.64 -5.28 13.63
CA PHE A 75 -4.82 -5.54 12.44
C PHE A 75 -3.75 -4.47 12.22
N TRP A 76 -4.04 -3.23 12.61
CA TRP A 76 -3.14 -2.10 12.47
C TRP A 76 -2.01 -2.09 13.49
N GLU A 77 -2.34 -2.37 14.76
CA GLU A 77 -1.42 -2.20 15.89
C GLU A 77 -0.09 -2.96 15.68
N PRO A 78 -0.06 -4.29 15.41
CA PRO A 78 1.22 -4.99 15.27
C PRO A 78 2.03 -4.54 14.05
N THR A 79 1.36 -4.27 12.93
CA THR A 79 2.02 -3.91 11.67
C THR A 79 2.61 -2.51 11.74
N PHE A 80 1.84 -1.51 12.19
CA PHE A 80 2.35 -0.14 12.32
C PHE A 80 3.37 -0.03 13.46
N THR A 81 3.17 -0.70 14.60
CA THR A 81 4.17 -0.74 15.67
C THR A 81 5.52 -1.23 15.16
N THR A 82 5.52 -2.30 14.36
CA THR A 82 6.76 -2.88 13.82
C THR A 82 7.37 -1.95 12.77
N TRP A 83 6.55 -1.41 11.88
CA TRP A 83 7.01 -0.52 10.81
C TRP A 83 7.63 0.77 11.36
N TYR A 84 6.99 1.42 12.35
CA TYR A 84 7.57 2.62 12.98
C TYR A 84 8.85 2.38 13.78
N LYS A 85 9.06 1.15 14.29
CA LYS A 85 10.32 0.79 14.95
C LYS A 85 11.45 0.60 13.95
N GLN A 86 11.12 0.12 12.75
CA GLN A 86 12.09 -0.19 11.71
C GLN A 86 12.43 1.02 10.84
N PHE A 87 11.48 1.93 10.63
CA PHE A 87 11.62 3.03 9.69
C PHE A 87 11.41 4.39 10.36
N GLU A 88 12.21 5.37 9.93
CA GLU A 88 12.07 6.75 10.36
C GLU A 88 10.76 7.38 9.87
N LYS A 89 10.30 8.42 10.56
CA LYS A 89 9.09 9.18 10.18
C LYS A 89 9.16 9.75 8.76
N SER A 90 10.36 10.08 8.27
CA SER A 90 10.60 10.53 6.90
C SER A 90 10.12 9.51 5.83
N ARG A 91 10.07 8.22 6.18
CA ARG A 91 9.53 7.15 5.32
C ARG A 91 8.02 7.31 5.06
N LEU A 92 7.28 7.98 5.95
CA LEU A 92 5.85 8.26 5.76
C LEU A 92 5.60 9.12 4.53
N CYS A 93 6.47 10.10 4.24
CA CYS A 93 6.32 10.92 3.04
C CYS A 93 6.39 10.07 1.76
N LEU A 94 7.27 9.07 1.73
CA LEU A 94 7.37 8.12 0.63
C LEU A 94 6.14 7.21 0.57
N LEU A 95 5.68 6.71 1.72
CA LEU A 95 4.45 5.92 1.82
C LEU A 95 3.25 6.69 1.24
N PHE A 96 3.10 7.97 1.57
CA PHE A 96 1.99 8.80 1.09
C PHE A 96 2.14 9.23 -0.37
N ARG A 97 3.36 9.25 -0.91
CA ARG A 97 3.59 9.47 -2.34
C ARG A 97 3.18 8.26 -3.16
N LEU A 98 3.47 7.04 -2.67
CA LEU A 98 3.16 5.79 -3.37
C LEU A 98 1.74 5.30 -3.09
N LEU A 99 1.19 5.56 -1.90
CA LEU A 99 -0.15 5.20 -1.47
C LEU A 99 -0.86 6.42 -0.83
N PRO A 100 -1.38 7.36 -1.63
CA PRO A 100 -2.01 8.59 -1.11
C PRO A 100 -3.14 8.33 -0.11
N ARG A 101 -3.93 7.27 -0.32
CA ARG A 101 -5.01 6.85 0.59
C ARG A 101 -4.56 6.48 2.00
N MET A 102 -3.28 6.14 2.19
CA MET A 102 -2.74 5.76 3.50
C MET A 102 -2.66 6.94 4.47
N ARG A 103 -2.75 8.18 3.99
CA ARG A 103 -2.80 9.36 4.87
C ARG A 103 -3.94 9.26 5.88
N GLN A 104 -5.13 8.87 5.43
CA GLN A 104 -6.30 8.69 6.30
C GLN A 104 -6.10 7.51 7.26
N VAL A 105 -5.61 6.38 6.78
CA VAL A 105 -5.36 5.18 7.59
C VAL A 105 -4.36 5.48 8.70
N VAL A 106 -3.23 6.11 8.35
CA VAL A 106 -2.16 6.45 9.29
C VAL A 106 -2.63 7.50 10.29
N ALA A 107 -3.36 8.52 9.86
CA ALA A 107 -3.93 9.50 10.80
C ALA A 107 -4.88 8.83 11.79
N LEU A 108 -5.64 7.81 11.36
CA LEU A 108 -6.64 7.14 12.18
C LEU A 108 -5.97 6.26 13.21
N GLU A 109 -5.04 5.43 12.74
CA GLU A 109 -4.24 4.57 13.58
C GLU A 109 -3.46 5.41 14.60
N ALA A 110 -2.82 6.49 14.17
CA ALA A 110 -2.05 7.32 15.09
C ALA A 110 -2.93 8.02 16.14
N ALA A 111 -4.17 8.38 15.80
CA ALA A 111 -5.13 8.93 16.75
C ALA A 111 -5.60 7.87 17.77
N VAL A 112 -5.97 6.68 17.31
CA VAL A 112 -6.46 5.59 18.19
C VAL A 112 -5.33 5.04 19.08
N SER A 113 -4.14 4.85 18.52
CA SER A 113 -2.96 4.35 19.23
C SER A 113 -2.26 5.41 20.07
N GLY A 114 -2.75 6.65 20.10
CA GLY A 114 -2.16 7.76 20.88
C GLY A 114 -0.77 8.19 20.41
N ARG A 115 -0.43 7.98 19.13
CA ARG A 115 0.88 8.32 18.53
C ARG A 115 0.95 9.79 18.12
N ILE A 116 0.87 10.67 19.11
CA ILE A 116 0.85 12.13 18.92
C ILE A 116 2.06 12.60 18.10
N ALA A 117 3.23 11.98 18.28
CA ALA A 117 4.45 12.35 17.57
C ALA A 117 4.41 12.05 16.05
N VAL A 118 3.52 11.15 15.59
CA VAL A 118 3.26 10.90 14.17
C VAL A 118 2.27 11.94 13.64
N LEU A 119 1.21 12.22 14.38
CA LEU A 119 0.23 13.25 14.02
C LEU A 119 0.86 14.65 13.91
N GLN A 120 1.73 15.01 14.86
CA GLN A 120 2.49 16.27 14.82
C GLN A 120 3.40 16.35 13.59
N TYR A 121 4.04 15.24 13.21
CA TYR A 121 4.86 15.19 12.01
C TYR A 121 4.02 15.38 10.74
N MET A 122 2.87 14.68 10.65
CA MET A 122 1.95 14.85 9.53
C MET A 122 1.40 16.26 9.43
N LEU A 123 1.12 16.91 10.56
CA LEU A 123 0.69 18.31 10.59
C LEU A 123 1.80 19.25 10.12
N ALA A 124 3.03 19.07 10.60
CA ALA A 124 4.16 19.91 10.22
C ALA A 124 4.49 19.85 8.71
N GLU A 125 4.27 18.69 8.10
CA GLU A 125 4.51 18.46 6.66
C GLU A 125 3.28 18.75 5.77
N GLY A 126 2.17 19.26 6.32
CA GLY A 126 0.94 19.52 5.56
C GLY A 126 0.28 18.25 4.99
N LEU A 127 0.57 17.08 5.56
CA LEU A 127 0.10 15.79 5.05
C LEU A 127 -1.35 15.48 5.48
N LEU A 128 -1.90 16.29 6.38
CA LEU A 128 -3.30 16.26 6.80
C LEU A 128 -4.21 17.10 5.89
N ASP A 129 -3.63 17.92 5.00
CA ASP A 129 -4.40 18.76 4.08
C ASP A 129 -5.17 17.88 3.08
N GLY A 130 -6.49 18.07 3.00
CA GLY A 130 -7.38 17.27 2.16
C GLY A 130 -7.99 16.03 2.84
N LEU A 131 -7.74 15.83 4.14
CA LEU A 131 -8.59 14.96 4.96
C LEU A 131 -10.01 15.57 5.03
N SER A 132 -11.05 14.73 4.94
CA SER A 132 -12.44 15.19 4.91
C SER A 132 -12.82 15.98 6.17
N VAL A 133 -13.87 16.81 6.10
CA VAL A 133 -14.37 17.65 7.22
C VAL A 133 -14.54 16.89 8.53
N HIS A 134 -14.77 15.58 8.46
CA HIS A 134 -14.98 14.70 9.62
C HIS A 134 -13.69 14.48 10.43
N TRP A 135 -12.53 14.65 9.81
CA TRP A 135 -11.23 14.63 10.49
C TRP A 135 -11.00 15.83 11.38
N ASN A 136 -11.54 17.01 11.03
CA ASN A 136 -11.46 18.18 11.90
C ASN A 136 -12.19 17.92 13.24
N ASN A 137 -13.26 17.12 13.21
CA ASN A 137 -13.97 16.71 14.42
C ASN A 137 -13.19 15.70 15.25
N LEU A 138 -12.51 14.74 14.61
CA LEU A 138 -11.59 13.81 15.31
C LEU A 138 -10.41 14.56 15.92
N ALA A 139 -9.80 15.49 15.19
CA ALA A 139 -8.73 16.33 15.69
C ALA A 139 -9.18 17.15 16.91
N ALA A 140 -10.40 17.69 16.91
CA ALA A 140 -10.97 18.42 18.04
C ALA A 140 -11.31 17.56 19.27
N VAL A 141 -11.40 16.23 19.12
CA VAL A 141 -11.62 15.29 20.24
C VAL A 141 -10.30 14.74 20.78
N VAL A 142 -9.28 14.62 19.93
CA VAL A 142 -7.98 14.03 20.26
C VAL A 142 -6.96 15.07 20.71
N PHE A 143 -7.09 16.33 20.28
CA PHE A 143 -6.28 17.49 20.72
C PHE A 143 -7.09 18.43 21.58
#